data_AF-A0A1H8Z4F9-F1
#
_entry.id   AF-A0A1H8Z4F9-F1
#
_cell.length_a   1.000
_cell.length_b   1.000
_cell.length_c   1.000
_cell.angle_alpha   90.00
_cell.angle_beta   90.00
_cell.angle_gamma   90.00
#
_symmetry.space_group_name_H-M   'P 1'
#
loop_
_entity.id
_entity.type
_entity.pdbx_description
1 polymer ?
#
loop_
_entity_poly.entity_id
_entity_poly.type
_entity_poly.pdbx_seq_one_letter_code
_entity_poly.pdbx_strand_id
1 'polypeptide(L)'
;MSYSKILLFLCSITLFGCVGVPRLLEKGKYDRAYAVALKHCTRVSAQRPYSKARQKALLQFEDAYAAVQSRDYASALELRKTTDERRWIHLYTLYQNLYSRSLDLVEYLPDTKELERHPGLRPAVLEAQREEARRKAGAYFLAQARPSLPAAFAGEKPAARAAFEHYNNALKYLPERTSTLADTLSQLRELGTLRILLAPHPDSDYYSILAESTQSLNETNRGWTQIVMTDNGRRVDLFAEVSYLSRGIDGPYSSSSCDVYEKEVLDYVEKIKKKVKVNDSTYVTKITEIKHFKTITATVTTHEQSLGVTATALLSVYLPNGERAEWQQELYAEESWSNEYSVCSGDRRALHAFACSGTYQFPPSTRSLLNQALSALPWRARSALIRRYFPQRPKRTKARDKAWG
;
A
#
# COMPACT_ATOMS: atom_id res chain seq x y z
N MET A 1 -33.21 -21.23 9.10
CA MET A 1 -32.78 -21.06 7.70
C MET A 1 -32.34 -22.41 7.17
N SER A 2 -33.02 -22.92 6.12
CA SER A 2 -33.00 -24.33 5.71
C SER A 2 -31.63 -24.84 5.24
N TYR A 3 -31.16 -25.91 5.89
CA TYR A 3 -30.02 -26.75 5.50
C TYR A 3 -30.08 -27.29 4.06
N SER A 4 -31.26 -27.25 3.43
CA SER A 4 -31.48 -27.58 2.01
C SER A 4 -30.71 -26.67 1.02
N LYS A 5 -30.41 -25.42 1.38
CA LYS A 5 -29.66 -24.50 0.49
C LYS A 5 -28.13 -24.69 0.55
N ILE A 6 -27.60 -25.30 1.61
CA ILE A 6 -26.15 -25.56 1.77
C ILE A 6 -25.75 -26.84 1.01
N LEU A 7 -26.62 -27.85 0.95
CA LEU A 7 -26.33 -29.09 0.21
C LEU A 7 -26.28 -28.88 -1.32
N LEU A 8 -27.08 -27.94 -1.84
CA LEU A 8 -27.12 -27.60 -3.27
C LEU A 8 -25.89 -26.80 -3.74
N PHE A 9 -25.23 -26.08 -2.84
CA PHE A 9 -23.97 -25.37 -3.13
C PHE A 9 -22.75 -26.31 -3.08
N LEU A 10 -22.79 -27.36 -2.25
CA LEU A 10 -21.72 -28.35 -2.16
C LEU A 10 -21.67 -29.31 -3.37
N CYS A 11 -22.84 -29.59 -3.98
CA CYS A 11 -22.93 -30.43 -5.19
C CYS A 11 -22.51 -29.71 -6.49
N SER A 12 -22.42 -28.38 -6.52
CA SER A 12 -21.99 -27.65 -7.74
C SER A 12 -20.47 -27.59 -7.90
N ILE A 13 -19.69 -27.94 -6.85
CA ILE A 13 -18.22 -27.86 -6.87
C ILE A 13 -17.58 -29.14 -7.44
N THR A 14 -18.32 -30.26 -7.54
CA THR A 14 -17.81 -31.54 -8.05
C THR A 14 -17.99 -31.75 -9.57
N LEU A 15 -18.56 -30.78 -10.29
CA LEU A 15 -18.77 -30.83 -11.75
C LEU A 15 -17.72 -30.09 -12.58
N PHE A 16 -16.59 -29.67 -11.98
CA PHE A 16 -15.37 -29.38 -12.74
C PHE A 16 -14.77 -30.69 -13.25
N GLY A 17 -15.50 -31.34 -14.15
CA GLY A 17 -15.16 -32.62 -14.74
C GLY A 17 -13.76 -32.57 -15.32
N CYS A 18 -13.05 -33.69 -15.15
CA CYS A 18 -11.80 -34.01 -15.80
C CYS A 18 -11.92 -33.74 -17.31
N VAL A 19 -11.58 -32.53 -17.76
CA VAL A 19 -11.60 -32.21 -19.18
C VAL A 19 -10.47 -33.01 -19.81
N GLY A 20 -10.84 -34.04 -20.58
CA GLY A 20 -9.87 -34.87 -21.28
C GLY A 20 -9.10 -34.08 -22.34
N VAL A 21 -7.85 -34.45 -22.55
CA VAL A 21 -6.96 -33.85 -23.56
C VAL A 21 -7.61 -33.79 -24.96
N PRO A 22 -8.28 -34.84 -25.48
CA PRO A 22 -8.91 -34.79 -26.81
C PRO A 22 -9.93 -33.65 -26.93
N ARG A 23 -10.78 -33.48 -25.91
CA ARG A 23 -11.80 -32.42 -25.88
C ARG A 23 -11.18 -31.01 -25.80
N LEU A 24 -9.98 -30.87 -25.25
CA LEU A 24 -9.26 -29.58 -25.26
C LEU A 24 -8.66 -29.29 -26.63
N LEU A 25 -8.15 -30.31 -27.32
CA LEU A 25 -7.63 -30.20 -28.68
C LEU A 25 -8.74 -29.84 -29.68
N GLU A 26 -9.89 -30.52 -29.62
CA GLU A 26 -11.08 -30.20 -30.43
C GLU A 26 -11.55 -28.75 -30.25
N LYS A 27 -11.36 -28.20 -29.04
CA LYS A 27 -11.73 -26.81 -28.70
C LYS A 27 -10.65 -25.79 -29.04
N GLY A 28 -9.54 -26.19 -29.67
CA GLY A 28 -8.42 -25.30 -29.99
C GLY A 28 -7.62 -24.81 -28.77
N LYS A 29 -7.81 -25.40 -27.58
CA LYS A 29 -7.17 -24.96 -26.33
C LYS A 29 -5.83 -25.66 -26.11
N TYR A 30 -4.90 -25.47 -27.05
CA TYR A 30 -3.66 -26.26 -27.14
C TYR A 30 -2.74 -26.12 -25.93
N ASP A 31 -2.51 -24.92 -25.38
CA ASP A 31 -1.65 -24.73 -24.21
C ASP A 31 -2.18 -25.48 -22.98
N ARG A 32 -3.51 -25.44 -22.80
CA ARG A 32 -4.18 -26.16 -21.72
C ARG A 32 -4.16 -27.67 -21.95
N ALA A 33 -4.34 -28.12 -23.19
CA ALA A 33 -4.24 -29.52 -23.56
C ALA A 33 -2.84 -30.06 -23.24
N TYR A 34 -1.79 -29.33 -23.64
CA TYR A 34 -0.39 -29.63 -23.35
C TYR A 34 -0.13 -29.73 -21.85
N ALA A 35 -0.51 -28.71 -21.07
CA ALA A 35 -0.28 -28.69 -19.63
C ALA A 35 -0.98 -29.86 -18.90
N VAL A 36 -2.21 -30.20 -19.32
CA VAL A 36 -2.95 -31.34 -18.76
C VAL A 36 -2.29 -32.67 -19.16
N ALA A 37 -1.86 -32.81 -20.41
CA ALA A 37 -1.20 -34.01 -20.90
C ALA A 37 0.16 -34.25 -20.23
N LEU A 38 0.99 -33.22 -20.10
CA LEU A 38 2.28 -33.29 -19.39
C LEU A 38 2.09 -33.66 -17.91
N LYS A 39 1.13 -33.03 -17.23
CA LYS A 39 0.78 -33.38 -15.83
C LYS A 39 0.26 -34.82 -15.71
N HIS A 40 -0.45 -35.32 -16.73
CA HIS A 40 -0.92 -36.69 -16.75
C HIS A 40 0.25 -37.67 -16.97
N CYS A 41 1.15 -37.40 -17.91
CA CYS A 41 2.34 -38.18 -18.19
C CYS A 41 3.27 -38.29 -16.97
N THR A 42 3.63 -37.16 -16.36
CA THR A 42 4.45 -37.12 -15.13
C THR A 42 3.87 -38.01 -14.03
N ARG A 43 2.58 -37.85 -13.71
CA ARG A 43 1.90 -38.62 -12.67
C ARG A 43 1.86 -40.12 -12.97
N VAL A 44 1.49 -40.50 -14.20
CA VAL A 44 1.35 -41.91 -14.57
C VAL A 44 2.71 -42.59 -14.71
N SER A 45 3.73 -41.88 -15.20
CA SER A 45 5.12 -42.37 -15.28
C SER A 45 5.66 -42.75 -13.90
N ALA A 46 5.41 -41.90 -12.89
CA ALA A 46 5.84 -42.14 -11.51
C ALA A 46 5.11 -43.31 -10.84
N GLN A 47 3.80 -43.46 -11.09
CA GLN A 47 2.97 -44.44 -10.37
C GLN A 47 2.94 -45.82 -11.05
N ARG A 48 3.00 -45.87 -12.38
CA ARG A 48 2.72 -47.10 -13.17
C ARG A 48 3.54 -47.15 -14.47
N PRO A 49 4.87 -47.37 -14.37
CA PRO A 49 5.80 -47.25 -15.50
C PRO A 49 5.53 -48.24 -16.64
N TYR A 50 4.95 -49.42 -16.40
CA TYR A 50 4.73 -50.44 -17.45
C TYR A 50 3.24 -50.66 -17.79
N SER A 51 2.39 -49.64 -17.64
CA SER A 51 0.94 -49.77 -17.81
C SER A 51 0.39 -49.27 -19.16
N LYS A 52 -0.73 -49.85 -19.62
CA LYS A 52 -1.53 -49.32 -20.75
C LYS A 52 -1.96 -47.87 -20.54
N ALA A 53 -2.16 -47.46 -19.29
CA ALA A 53 -2.48 -46.09 -18.93
C ALA A 53 -1.32 -45.12 -19.26
N ARG A 54 -0.07 -45.56 -19.07
CA ARG A 54 1.13 -44.78 -19.46
C ARG A 54 1.19 -44.62 -20.97
N GLN A 55 1.01 -45.69 -21.73
CA GLN A 55 1.00 -45.62 -23.20
C GLN A 55 -0.05 -44.64 -23.71
N LYS A 56 -1.28 -44.70 -23.16
CA LYS A 56 -2.34 -43.73 -23.50
C LYS A 56 -1.97 -42.30 -23.11
N ALA A 57 -1.33 -42.09 -21.95
CA ALA A 57 -0.88 -40.77 -21.52
C ALA A 57 0.18 -40.20 -22.48
N LEU A 58 1.16 -41.02 -22.87
CA LEU A 58 2.22 -40.64 -23.80
C LEU A 58 1.67 -40.25 -25.17
N LEU A 59 0.72 -41.02 -25.72
CA LEU A 59 0.04 -40.67 -26.97
C LEU A 59 -0.69 -39.32 -26.87
N GLN A 60 -1.45 -39.11 -25.80
CA GLN A 60 -2.15 -37.83 -25.57
C GLN A 60 -1.18 -36.65 -25.41
N PHE A 61 0.00 -36.90 -24.85
CA PHE A 61 1.05 -35.89 -24.73
C PHE A 61 1.70 -35.59 -26.08
N GLU A 62 2.01 -36.61 -26.89
CA GLU A 62 2.53 -36.43 -28.24
C GLU A 62 1.55 -35.65 -29.12
N ASP A 63 0.26 -36.00 -29.11
CA ASP A 63 -0.79 -35.28 -29.85
C ASP A 63 -0.89 -33.81 -29.40
N ALA A 64 -0.90 -33.57 -28.08
CA ALA A 64 -1.00 -32.23 -27.53
C ALA A 64 0.26 -31.39 -27.79
N TYR A 65 1.44 -32.02 -27.74
CA TYR A 65 2.71 -31.41 -28.13
C TYR A 65 2.67 -31.01 -29.60
N ALA A 66 2.35 -31.93 -30.51
CA ALA A 66 2.33 -31.67 -31.95
C ALA A 66 1.37 -30.51 -32.29
N ALA A 67 0.19 -30.48 -31.68
CA ALA A 67 -0.79 -29.42 -31.88
C ALA A 67 -0.30 -28.04 -31.39
N VAL A 68 0.24 -27.95 -30.17
CA VAL A 68 0.69 -26.65 -29.63
C VAL A 68 1.98 -26.18 -30.32
N GLN A 69 2.88 -27.11 -30.63
CA GLN A 69 4.17 -26.83 -31.25
C GLN A 69 4.00 -26.37 -32.70
N SER A 70 3.12 -27.01 -33.48
CA SER A 70 2.81 -26.59 -34.85
C SER A 70 2.19 -25.19 -34.91
N ARG A 71 1.24 -24.86 -34.01
CA ARG A 71 0.67 -23.51 -33.91
C ARG A 71 1.75 -22.46 -33.67
N ASP A 72 2.58 -22.66 -32.65
CA ASP A 72 3.58 -21.67 -32.25
C ASP A 72 4.72 -21.56 -33.28
N TYR A 73 5.08 -22.67 -33.93
CA TYR A 73 6.05 -22.67 -35.01
C TYR A 73 5.53 -21.93 -36.24
N ALA A 74 4.27 -22.17 -36.65
CA ALA A 74 3.64 -21.41 -37.71
C ALA A 74 3.61 -19.90 -37.39
N SER A 75 3.27 -19.55 -36.14
CA SER A 75 3.30 -18.16 -35.67
C SER A 75 4.70 -17.55 -35.74
N ALA A 76 5.73 -18.30 -35.38
CA ALA A 76 7.13 -17.86 -35.52
C ALA A 76 7.52 -17.65 -36.99
N LEU A 77 7.08 -18.54 -37.91
CA LEU A 77 7.31 -18.38 -39.35
C LEU A 77 6.65 -17.12 -39.91
N GLU A 78 5.42 -16.81 -39.51
CA GLU A 78 4.75 -15.58 -39.93
C GLU A 78 5.46 -14.33 -39.40
N LEU A 79 5.84 -14.30 -38.12
CA LEU A 79 6.60 -13.18 -37.54
C LEU A 79 7.95 -12.96 -38.23
N ARG A 80 8.60 -14.03 -38.72
CA ARG A 80 9.86 -13.91 -39.48
C ARG A 80 9.69 -13.21 -40.84
N LYS A 81 8.50 -13.19 -41.42
CA LYS A 81 8.22 -12.49 -42.68
C LYS A 81 8.07 -10.98 -42.47
N THR A 82 7.69 -10.54 -41.28
CA THR A 82 7.50 -9.12 -40.95
C THR A 82 8.84 -8.38 -40.87
N THR A 83 8.93 -7.11 -41.27
CA THR A 83 10.16 -6.31 -41.18
C THR A 83 10.37 -5.61 -39.84
N ASP A 84 9.33 -5.52 -38.99
CA ASP A 84 9.38 -4.86 -37.68
C ASP A 84 10.41 -5.50 -36.75
N GLU A 85 11.36 -4.71 -36.23
CA GLU A 85 12.38 -5.18 -35.29
C GLU A 85 11.79 -5.63 -33.95
N ARG A 86 10.62 -5.11 -33.55
CA ARG A 86 9.93 -5.55 -32.32
C ARG A 86 9.56 -7.03 -32.35
N ARG A 87 9.48 -7.64 -33.53
CA ARG A 87 9.22 -9.08 -33.68
C ARG A 87 10.20 -9.95 -32.90
N TRP A 88 11.45 -9.50 -32.70
CA TRP A 88 12.46 -10.28 -32.00
C TRP A 88 12.10 -10.54 -30.53
N ILE A 89 11.36 -9.62 -29.89
CA ILE A 89 10.83 -9.78 -28.53
C ILE A 89 9.84 -10.97 -28.49
N HIS A 90 8.93 -11.01 -29.46
CA HIS A 90 7.92 -12.06 -29.58
C HIS A 90 8.54 -13.40 -30.00
N LEU A 91 9.45 -13.38 -30.98
CA LEU A 91 10.18 -14.56 -31.43
C LEU A 91 11.00 -15.19 -30.30
N TYR A 92 11.66 -14.38 -29.46
CA TYR A 92 12.38 -14.90 -28.29
C TYR A 92 11.45 -15.69 -27.36
N THR A 93 10.28 -15.13 -27.04
CA THR A 93 9.28 -15.80 -26.19
C THR A 93 8.76 -17.10 -26.84
N LEU A 94 8.44 -17.07 -28.14
CA LEU A 94 8.00 -18.24 -28.87
C LEU A 94 9.07 -19.33 -28.91
N TYR A 95 10.32 -18.99 -29.25
CA TYR A 95 11.41 -19.95 -29.28
C TYR A 95 11.75 -20.50 -27.90
N GLN A 96 11.63 -19.70 -26.85
CA GLN A 96 11.78 -20.18 -25.48
C GLN A 96 10.73 -21.25 -25.14
N ASN A 97 9.46 -21.01 -25.51
CA ASN A 97 8.38 -21.98 -25.29
C ASN A 97 8.51 -23.23 -26.19
N LEU A 98 8.88 -23.05 -27.46
CA LEU A 98 9.13 -24.17 -28.38
C LEU A 98 10.28 -25.04 -27.85
N TYR A 99 11.35 -24.41 -27.37
CA TYR A 99 12.53 -25.08 -26.82
C TYR A 99 12.20 -25.85 -25.55
N SER A 100 11.53 -25.23 -24.57
CA SER A 100 11.17 -25.92 -23.32
C SER A 100 10.30 -27.15 -23.58
N ARG A 101 9.30 -27.03 -24.45
CA ARG A 101 8.46 -28.18 -24.83
C ARG A 101 9.24 -29.25 -25.59
N SER A 102 10.23 -28.87 -26.41
CA SER A 102 11.08 -29.85 -27.10
C SER A 102 11.95 -30.65 -26.13
N LEU A 103 12.38 -30.03 -25.01
CA LEU A 103 13.08 -30.75 -23.93
C LEU A 103 12.13 -31.69 -23.19
N ASP A 104 10.91 -31.25 -22.87
CA ASP A 104 9.89 -32.12 -22.28
C ASP A 104 9.63 -33.33 -23.19
N LEU A 105 9.53 -33.13 -24.52
CA LEU A 105 9.35 -34.22 -25.46
C LEU A 105 10.51 -35.23 -25.41
N VAL A 106 11.76 -34.76 -25.43
CA VAL A 106 12.94 -35.64 -25.35
C VAL A 106 12.99 -36.39 -24.02
N GLU A 107 12.55 -35.78 -22.92
CA GLU A 107 12.49 -36.42 -21.59
C GLU A 107 11.48 -37.58 -21.56
N TYR A 108 10.26 -37.37 -22.07
CA TYR A 108 9.19 -38.36 -21.97
C TYR A 108 9.14 -39.35 -23.13
N LEU A 109 9.65 -38.97 -24.31
CA LEU A 109 9.61 -39.71 -25.57
C LEU A 109 10.93 -39.54 -26.35
N PRO A 110 12.07 -40.08 -25.87
CA PRO A 110 13.37 -39.92 -26.51
C PRO A 110 13.43 -40.51 -27.92
N ASP A 111 12.69 -41.59 -28.18
CA ASP A 111 12.66 -42.30 -29.48
C ASP A 111 11.53 -41.79 -30.41
N THR A 112 10.97 -40.61 -30.15
CA THR A 112 9.93 -40.04 -31.01
C THR A 112 10.46 -39.70 -32.40
N LYS A 113 9.70 -40.09 -33.43
CA LYS A 113 9.97 -39.70 -34.82
C LYS A 113 9.59 -38.24 -35.12
N GLU A 114 8.92 -37.56 -34.18
CA GLU A 114 8.39 -36.22 -34.42
C GLU A 114 9.51 -35.18 -34.65
N LEU A 115 10.61 -35.28 -33.91
CA LEU A 115 11.80 -34.42 -34.08
C LEU A 115 12.65 -34.79 -35.31
N GLU A 116 12.51 -36.01 -35.82
CA GLU A 116 13.12 -36.44 -37.08
C GLU A 116 12.36 -35.84 -38.27
N ARG A 117 11.02 -35.91 -38.24
CA ARG A 117 10.14 -35.32 -39.26
C ARG A 117 10.28 -33.80 -39.34
N HIS A 118 10.50 -33.15 -38.20
CA HIS A 118 10.59 -31.70 -38.10
C HIS A 118 11.95 -31.27 -37.54
N PRO A 119 13.02 -31.27 -38.36
CA PRO A 119 14.37 -30.96 -37.90
C PRO A 119 14.50 -29.53 -37.35
N GLY A 120 13.66 -28.60 -37.81
CA GLY A 120 13.60 -27.23 -37.28
C GLY A 120 13.08 -27.12 -35.84
N LEU A 121 12.49 -28.19 -35.30
CA LEU A 121 11.99 -28.27 -33.91
C LEU A 121 12.94 -29.00 -32.97
N ARG A 122 14.13 -29.42 -33.46
CA ARG A 122 15.14 -30.06 -32.62
C ARG A 122 15.66 -29.08 -31.55
N PRO A 123 15.91 -29.53 -30.31
CA PRO A 123 16.35 -28.65 -29.22
C PRO A 123 17.55 -27.77 -29.58
N ALA A 124 18.58 -28.34 -30.21
CA ALA A 124 19.78 -27.59 -30.61
C ALA A 124 19.49 -26.45 -31.62
N VAL A 125 18.55 -26.67 -32.55
CA VAL A 125 18.14 -25.65 -33.54
C VAL A 125 17.33 -24.56 -32.87
N LEU A 126 16.37 -24.95 -32.01
CA LEU A 126 15.54 -24.01 -31.26
C LEU A 126 16.35 -23.17 -30.27
N GLU A 127 17.38 -23.76 -29.65
CA GLU A 127 18.31 -23.05 -28.80
C GLU A 127 19.08 -21.97 -29.57
N ALA A 128 19.65 -22.31 -30.73
CA ALA A 128 20.33 -21.35 -31.58
C ALA A 128 19.39 -20.21 -32.02
N GLN A 129 18.16 -20.53 -32.42
CA GLN A 129 17.14 -19.54 -32.79
C GLN A 129 16.72 -18.65 -31.61
N ARG A 130 16.58 -19.23 -30.41
CA ARG A 130 16.30 -18.51 -29.17
C ARG A 130 17.43 -17.54 -28.84
N GLU A 131 18.68 -17.97 -28.90
CA GLU A 131 19.84 -17.12 -28.62
C GLU A 131 19.99 -16.00 -29.65
N GLU A 132 19.74 -16.28 -30.93
CA GLU A 132 19.72 -15.25 -31.96
C GLU A 132 18.62 -14.21 -31.68
N ALA A 133 17.39 -14.66 -31.40
CA ALA A 133 16.28 -13.77 -31.08
C ALA A 133 16.54 -12.96 -29.82
N ARG A 134 17.15 -13.58 -28.79
CA ARG A 134 17.59 -12.90 -27.56
C ARG A 134 18.54 -11.75 -27.88
N ARG A 135 19.61 -12.03 -28.61
CA ARG A 135 20.61 -11.02 -28.97
C ARG A 135 20.01 -9.88 -29.80
N LYS A 136 19.14 -10.20 -30.76
CA LYS A 136 18.48 -9.20 -31.60
C LYS A 136 17.45 -8.38 -30.85
N ALA A 137 16.69 -8.97 -29.92
CA ALA A 137 15.79 -8.23 -29.03
C ALA A 137 16.55 -7.25 -28.11
N GLY A 138 17.68 -7.69 -27.57
CA GLY A 138 18.58 -6.82 -26.81
C GLY A 138 19.13 -5.67 -27.66
N ALA A 139 19.62 -5.97 -28.87
CA ALA A 139 20.12 -4.98 -29.82
C ALA A 139 19.05 -3.95 -30.22
N TYR A 140 17.80 -4.38 -30.41
CA TYR A 140 16.67 -3.51 -30.66
C TYR A 140 16.51 -2.46 -29.55
N PHE A 141 16.47 -2.88 -28.28
CA PHE A 141 16.34 -1.94 -27.17
C PHE A 141 17.53 -0.98 -27.05
N LEU A 142 18.75 -1.45 -27.32
CA LEU A 142 19.93 -0.57 -27.36
C LEU A 142 19.82 0.48 -28.48
N ALA A 143 19.32 0.08 -29.66
CA ALA A 143 19.08 0.99 -30.76
C ALA A 143 17.99 2.03 -30.42
N GLN A 144 16.93 1.64 -29.71
CA GLN A 144 15.88 2.55 -29.24
C GLN A 144 16.36 3.54 -28.16
N ALA A 145 17.33 3.15 -27.33
CA ALA A 145 17.90 4.06 -26.31
C ALA A 145 18.75 5.19 -26.92
N ARG A 146 19.43 4.91 -28.05
CA ARG A 146 20.46 5.78 -28.64
C ARG A 146 19.96 7.20 -28.99
N PRO A 147 18.79 7.40 -29.61
CA PRO A 147 18.29 8.75 -29.94
C PRO A 147 17.99 9.61 -28.71
N SER A 148 17.68 9.01 -27.56
CA SER A 148 17.37 9.74 -26.33
C SER A 148 18.61 10.18 -25.56
N LEU A 149 19.79 9.62 -25.85
CA LEU A 149 21.03 9.93 -25.13
C LEU A 149 21.45 11.40 -25.22
N PRO A 150 21.49 12.05 -26.41
CA PRO A 150 21.92 13.45 -26.49
C PRO A 150 21.05 14.38 -25.64
N ALA A 151 19.72 14.24 -25.72
CA ALA A 151 18.77 15.00 -24.92
C ALA A 151 18.89 14.69 -23.42
N ALA A 152 19.08 13.42 -23.06
CA ALA A 152 19.30 13.02 -21.67
C ALA A 152 20.53 13.71 -21.05
N PHE A 153 21.67 13.71 -21.77
CA PHE A 153 22.90 14.37 -21.33
C PHE A 153 22.83 15.90 -21.40
N ALA A 154 21.93 16.47 -22.20
CA ALA A 154 21.58 17.89 -22.16
C ALA A 154 20.70 18.27 -20.96
N GLY A 155 20.28 17.31 -20.13
CA GLY A 155 19.50 17.54 -18.91
C GLY A 155 17.99 17.27 -19.06
N GLU A 156 17.52 16.80 -20.22
CA GLU A 156 16.11 16.47 -20.40
C GLU A 156 15.72 15.19 -19.64
N LYS A 157 15.02 15.38 -18.52
CA LYS A 157 14.59 14.27 -17.65
C LYS A 157 13.76 13.20 -18.38
N PRO A 158 12.76 13.53 -19.23
CA PRO A 158 11.99 12.50 -19.94
C PRO A 158 12.86 11.62 -20.85
N ALA A 159 13.83 12.22 -21.55
CA ALA A 159 14.76 11.49 -22.41
C ALA A 159 15.67 10.56 -21.61
N ALA A 160 16.19 11.01 -20.46
CA ALA A 160 16.99 10.18 -19.56
C ALA A 160 16.21 8.97 -19.04
N ARG A 161 14.94 9.16 -18.68
CA ARG A 161 14.04 8.07 -18.22
C ARG A 161 13.77 7.07 -19.34
N ALA A 162 13.47 7.54 -20.55
CA ALA A 162 13.24 6.69 -21.71
C ALA A 162 14.47 5.84 -22.05
N ALA A 163 15.65 6.48 -22.11
CA ALA A 163 16.91 5.77 -22.33
C ALA A 163 17.17 4.72 -21.24
N PHE A 164 16.99 5.08 -19.96
CA PHE A 164 17.16 4.15 -18.83
C PHE A 164 16.22 2.94 -18.92
N GLU A 165 14.96 3.14 -19.29
CA GLU A 165 13.99 2.05 -19.47
C GLU A 165 14.41 1.12 -20.61
N HIS A 166 14.84 1.67 -21.75
CA HIS A 166 15.33 0.88 -22.87
C HIS A 166 16.59 0.08 -22.52
N TYR A 167 17.57 0.67 -21.82
CA TYR A 167 18.75 -0.07 -21.36
C TYR A 167 18.40 -1.18 -20.36
N ASN A 168 17.50 -0.93 -19.41
CA ASN A 168 17.04 -1.99 -18.50
C ASN A 168 16.31 -3.11 -19.24
N ASN A 169 15.50 -2.77 -20.25
CA ASN A 169 14.86 -3.77 -21.09
C ASN A 169 15.89 -4.56 -21.89
N ALA A 170 16.95 -3.92 -22.40
CA ALA A 170 18.05 -4.62 -23.06
C ALA A 170 18.74 -5.63 -22.13
N LEU A 171 18.98 -5.28 -20.86
CA LEU A 171 19.59 -6.18 -19.87
C LEU A 171 18.77 -7.44 -19.56
N LYS A 172 17.45 -7.42 -19.76
CA LYS A 172 16.62 -8.64 -19.66
C LYS A 172 17.01 -9.69 -20.71
N TYR A 173 17.49 -9.24 -21.87
CA TYR A 173 17.94 -10.11 -22.95
C TYR A 173 19.46 -10.26 -22.97
N LEU A 174 20.22 -9.28 -22.51
CA LEU A 174 21.68 -9.24 -22.55
C LEU A 174 22.29 -9.09 -21.13
N PRO A 175 22.05 -10.04 -20.21
CA PRO A 175 22.58 -9.97 -18.85
C PRO A 175 24.11 -9.92 -18.80
N GLU A 176 24.80 -10.45 -19.81
CA GLU A 176 26.26 -10.37 -19.94
C GLU A 176 26.79 -8.91 -20.07
N ARG A 177 25.92 -7.94 -20.37
CA ARG A 177 26.29 -6.51 -20.48
C ARG A 177 26.04 -5.70 -19.21
N THR A 178 25.61 -6.33 -18.11
CA THR A 178 25.26 -5.62 -16.87
C THR A 178 26.42 -4.75 -16.35
N SER A 179 27.65 -5.27 -16.33
CA SER A 179 28.82 -4.51 -15.89
C SER A 179 29.13 -3.33 -16.82
N THR A 180 29.10 -3.55 -18.14
CA THR A 180 29.39 -2.52 -19.15
C THR A 180 28.36 -1.38 -19.15
N LEU A 181 27.11 -1.66 -18.78
CA LEU A 181 26.03 -0.67 -18.77
C LEU A 181 25.75 -0.07 -17.39
N ALA A 182 26.40 -0.56 -16.33
CA ALA A 182 26.14 -0.13 -14.95
C ALA A 182 26.34 1.39 -14.77
N ASP A 183 27.46 1.92 -15.26
CA ASP A 183 27.78 3.35 -15.14
C ASP A 183 26.80 4.22 -15.93
N THR A 184 26.47 3.82 -17.17
CA THR A 184 25.49 4.54 -18.00
C THR A 184 24.11 4.54 -17.36
N LEU A 185 23.67 3.40 -16.80
CA LEU A 185 22.40 3.31 -16.09
C LEU A 185 22.39 4.19 -14.84
N SER A 186 23.48 4.21 -14.07
CA SER A 186 23.61 5.09 -12.90
C SER A 186 23.53 6.57 -13.30
N GLN A 187 24.24 6.97 -14.35
CA GLN A 187 24.17 8.34 -14.87
C GLN A 187 22.78 8.72 -15.39
N LEU A 188 22.15 7.86 -16.20
CA LEU A 188 20.79 8.11 -16.67
C LEU A 188 19.78 8.16 -15.53
N ARG A 189 19.99 7.35 -14.48
CA ARG A 189 19.19 7.39 -13.26
C ARG A 189 19.35 8.73 -12.56
N GLU A 190 20.58 9.19 -12.41
CA GLU A 190 20.93 10.48 -11.82
C GLU A 190 20.31 11.64 -12.60
N LEU A 191 20.42 11.64 -13.93
CA LEU A 191 19.87 12.64 -14.84
C LEU A 191 18.33 12.65 -14.86
N GLY A 192 17.70 11.48 -14.91
CA GLY A 192 16.24 11.34 -14.96
C GLY A 192 15.53 11.62 -13.63
N THR A 193 16.25 11.62 -12.51
CA THR A 193 15.67 11.89 -11.19
C THR A 193 15.42 13.38 -11.00
N LEU A 194 14.22 13.73 -10.53
CA LEU A 194 13.83 15.06 -10.06
C LEU A 194 14.15 15.16 -8.57
N ARG A 195 15.09 16.02 -8.19
CA ARG A 195 15.45 16.28 -6.80
C ARG A 195 14.91 17.61 -6.33
N ILE A 196 14.18 17.55 -5.23
CA ILE A 196 13.59 18.71 -4.58
C ILE A 196 14.27 18.87 -3.22
N LEU A 197 14.95 19.99 -3.01
CA LEU A 197 15.50 20.35 -1.70
C LEU A 197 14.40 21.06 -0.91
N LEU A 198 13.95 20.45 0.19
CA LEU A 198 13.00 21.06 1.12
C LEU A 198 13.79 21.70 2.27
N ALA A 199 13.62 23.01 2.44
CA ALA A 199 14.24 23.78 3.52
C ALA A 199 13.26 24.83 4.05
N PRO A 200 13.43 25.32 5.29
CA PRO A 200 12.77 26.56 5.71
C PRO A 200 13.35 27.77 4.97
N HIS A 201 12.51 28.78 4.72
CA HIS A 201 12.99 30.06 4.20
C HIS A 201 13.89 30.74 5.25
N PRO A 202 15.10 31.22 4.90
CA PRO A 202 16.07 31.79 5.85
C PRO A 202 15.50 32.90 6.76
N ASP A 203 14.72 33.82 6.18
CA ASP A 203 14.10 34.94 6.90
C ASP A 203 12.76 34.60 7.58
N SER A 204 12.37 33.33 7.64
CA SER A 204 11.12 32.94 8.30
C SER A 204 11.20 33.18 9.81
N ASP A 205 10.17 33.81 10.38
CA ASP A 205 9.91 33.71 11.81
C ASP A 205 9.88 32.23 12.21
N TYR A 206 10.52 31.88 13.32
CA TYR A 206 10.69 30.50 13.80
C TYR A 206 11.55 29.59 12.91
N TYR A 207 12.48 30.14 12.12
CA TYR A 207 13.44 29.38 11.30
C TYR A 207 14.05 28.17 12.04
N SER A 208 14.52 28.34 13.28
CA SER A 208 15.21 27.28 14.03
C SER A 208 14.34 26.03 14.22
N ILE A 209 13.08 26.21 14.60
CA ILE A 209 12.13 25.11 14.83
C ILE A 209 11.80 24.41 13.51
N LEU A 210 11.56 25.20 12.45
CA LEU A 210 11.31 24.66 11.12
C LEU A 210 12.53 23.92 10.57
N ALA A 211 13.74 24.44 10.78
CA ALA A 211 15.00 23.84 10.34
C ALA A 211 15.26 22.51 11.05
N GLU A 212 15.19 22.48 12.38
CA GLU A 212 15.35 21.27 13.19
C GLU A 212 14.34 20.19 12.77
N SER A 213 13.06 20.59 12.67
CA SER A 213 11.98 19.68 12.27
C SER A 213 12.15 19.18 10.84
N THR A 214 12.61 20.02 9.91
CA THR A 214 12.88 19.63 8.51
C THR A 214 14.06 18.65 8.43
N GLN A 215 15.14 18.92 9.14
CA GLN A 215 16.33 18.04 9.17
C GLN A 215 16.06 16.69 9.84
N SER A 216 15.10 16.63 10.77
CA SER A 216 14.64 15.37 11.38
C SER A 216 13.89 14.45 10.41
N LEU A 217 13.44 14.98 9.26
CA LEU A 217 12.74 14.18 8.26
C LEU A 217 13.71 13.34 7.44
N ASN A 218 13.38 12.06 7.27
CA ASN A 218 14.08 11.20 6.33
C ASN A 218 13.86 11.66 4.88
N GLU A 219 14.91 11.53 4.07
CA GLU A 219 14.82 11.65 2.61
C GLU A 219 13.73 10.71 2.07
N THR A 220 12.98 11.19 1.09
CA THR A 220 11.94 10.39 0.45
C THR A 220 12.29 10.15 -1.00
N ASN A 221 12.43 8.88 -1.39
CA ASN A 221 12.70 8.47 -2.76
C ASN A 221 11.56 7.59 -3.28
N ARG A 222 10.94 7.98 -4.40
CA ARG A 222 9.95 7.14 -5.07
C ARG A 222 9.95 7.38 -6.58
N GLY A 223 10.14 6.30 -7.33
CA GLY A 223 10.12 6.35 -8.79
C GLY A 223 11.24 7.22 -9.32
N TRP A 224 10.92 8.38 -9.90
CA TRP A 224 11.87 9.33 -10.49
C TRP A 224 11.95 10.64 -9.71
N THR A 225 11.48 10.66 -8.46
CA THR A 225 11.45 11.86 -7.62
C THR A 225 12.09 11.58 -6.27
N GLN A 226 12.94 12.49 -5.83
CA GLN A 226 13.58 12.47 -4.53
C GLN A 226 13.35 13.82 -3.83
N ILE A 227 12.96 13.78 -2.56
CA ILE A 227 12.88 14.95 -1.69
C ILE A 227 13.98 14.80 -0.65
N VAL A 228 14.89 15.78 -0.63
CA VAL A 228 16.04 15.84 0.29
C VAL A 228 15.86 17.03 1.24
N MET A 229 16.41 16.92 2.45
CA MET A 229 16.27 17.94 3.51
C MET A 229 17.58 18.70 3.77
N THR A 230 18.66 18.25 3.16
CA THR A 230 20.01 18.79 3.35
C THR A 230 20.69 18.89 2.01
N ASP A 231 21.39 20.00 1.78
CA ASP A 231 22.27 20.11 0.63
C ASP A 231 23.53 19.26 0.87
N ASN A 232 23.67 18.21 0.08
CA ASN A 232 24.80 17.28 0.11
C ASN A 232 25.67 17.40 -1.16
N GLY A 233 25.57 18.52 -1.87
CA GLY A 233 26.29 18.76 -3.12
C GLY A 233 25.76 17.97 -4.31
N ARG A 234 24.65 17.23 -4.16
CA ARG A 234 23.95 16.61 -5.29
C ARG A 234 23.20 17.67 -6.08
N ARG A 235 22.98 17.40 -7.37
CA ARG A 235 22.17 18.28 -8.21
C ARG A 235 20.74 18.40 -7.66
N VAL A 236 20.36 19.62 -7.31
CA VAL A 236 19.00 20.02 -6.96
C VAL A 236 18.32 20.57 -8.21
N ASP A 237 17.12 20.10 -8.49
CA ASP A 237 16.33 20.54 -9.65
C ASP A 237 15.23 21.53 -9.26
N LEU A 238 14.79 21.52 -7.99
CA LEU A 238 13.80 22.42 -7.44
C LEU A 238 14.14 22.74 -5.97
N PHE A 239 13.95 23.99 -5.57
CA PHE A 239 14.03 24.43 -4.19
C PHE A 239 12.61 24.58 -3.66
N ALA A 240 12.30 23.95 -2.53
CA ALA A 240 11.03 24.03 -1.86
C ALA A 240 11.23 24.67 -0.49
N GLU A 241 10.64 25.84 -0.29
CA GLU A 241 10.84 26.65 0.91
C GLU A 241 9.56 26.72 1.73
N VAL A 242 9.68 26.55 3.05
CA VAL A 242 8.59 26.73 4.00
C VAL A 242 8.79 28.04 4.75
N SER A 243 7.86 28.98 4.58
CA SER A 243 7.85 30.26 5.29
C SER A 243 6.66 30.33 6.22
N TYR A 244 6.88 30.60 7.50
CA TYR A 244 5.80 30.88 8.44
C TYR A 244 5.01 32.12 8.00
N LEU A 245 3.67 32.05 8.10
CA LEU A 245 2.79 33.16 7.77
C LEU A 245 2.14 33.75 9.01
N SER A 246 1.43 32.93 9.77
CA SER A 246 0.60 33.41 10.88
C SER A 246 0.25 32.31 11.86
N ARG A 247 -0.28 32.72 13.01
CA ARG A 247 -0.83 31.83 14.02
C ARG A 247 -2.24 32.27 14.40
N GLY A 248 -3.10 31.30 14.68
CA GLY A 248 -4.36 31.49 15.39
C GLY A 248 -4.22 30.95 16.82
N ILE A 249 -4.86 31.62 17.77
CA ILE A 249 -4.98 31.14 19.14
C ILE A 249 -6.46 31.07 19.44
N ASP A 250 -6.92 29.91 19.93
CA ASP A 250 -8.30 29.66 20.29
C ASP A 250 -8.36 29.29 21.78
N GLY A 251 -8.88 30.20 22.60
CA GLY A 251 -8.86 30.11 24.05
C GLY A 251 -7.75 30.94 24.73
N PRO A 252 -7.42 30.66 26.01
CA PRO A 252 -7.93 29.55 26.81
C PRO A 252 -9.41 29.72 27.15
N TYR A 253 -10.18 28.65 27.00
CA TYR A 253 -11.57 28.58 27.47
C TYR A 253 -11.64 27.81 28.78
N SER A 254 -12.54 28.24 29.65
CA SER A 254 -12.95 27.48 30.82
C SER A 254 -14.45 27.60 30.97
N SER A 255 -15.14 26.47 30.98
CA SER A 255 -16.54 26.37 31.32
C SER A 255 -16.67 25.58 32.63
N SER A 256 -17.77 25.80 33.34
CA SER A 256 -18.12 25.01 34.50
C SER A 256 -19.59 24.65 34.48
N SER A 257 -19.90 23.38 34.67
CA SER A 257 -21.25 22.89 34.95
C SER A 257 -21.36 22.50 36.42
N CYS A 258 -22.59 22.53 36.95
CA CYS A 258 -22.84 22.30 38.36
C CYS A 258 -24.03 21.35 38.51
N ASP A 259 -23.76 20.19 39.09
CA ASP A 259 -24.76 19.17 39.37
C ASP A 259 -24.96 19.06 40.88
N VAL A 260 -26.23 19.08 41.30
CA VAL A 260 -26.62 18.93 42.70
C VAL A 260 -27.14 17.52 42.92
N TYR A 261 -26.56 16.83 43.89
CA TYR A 261 -26.94 15.49 44.32
C TYR A 261 -27.61 15.59 45.69
N GLU A 262 -28.76 14.97 45.81
CA GLU A 262 -29.52 14.90 47.06
C GLU A 262 -29.73 13.45 47.47
N LYS A 263 -29.63 13.18 48.77
CA LYS A 263 -29.88 11.85 49.32
C LYS A 263 -30.54 11.96 50.68
N GLU A 264 -31.60 11.21 50.89
CA GLU A 264 -32.17 11.05 52.23
C GLU A 264 -31.31 10.09 53.03
N VAL A 265 -30.84 10.56 54.19
CA VAL A 265 -30.11 9.74 55.16
C VAL A 265 -30.84 9.77 56.49
N LEU A 266 -30.76 8.66 57.22
CA LEU A 266 -31.30 8.57 58.56
C LEU A 266 -30.55 9.55 59.47
N ASP A 267 -31.28 10.48 60.08
CA ASP A 267 -30.74 11.48 60.99
C ASP A 267 -30.69 10.91 62.42
N TYR A 268 -31.86 10.52 62.94
CA TYR A 268 -31.96 9.83 64.23
C TYR A 268 -33.19 8.91 64.30
N VAL A 269 -33.19 8.02 65.29
CA VAL A 269 -34.30 7.12 65.58
C VAL A 269 -34.91 7.49 66.92
N GLU A 270 -36.16 7.94 66.89
CA GLU A 270 -36.93 8.25 68.09
C GLU A 270 -37.59 6.98 68.61
N LYS A 271 -37.28 6.57 69.85
CA LYS A 271 -37.86 5.38 70.48
C LYS A 271 -38.99 5.77 71.43
N ILE A 272 -40.22 5.70 70.94
CA ILE A 272 -41.41 6.01 71.76
C ILE A 272 -41.90 4.72 72.43
N LYS A 273 -41.95 4.72 73.76
CA LYS A 273 -42.54 3.63 74.55
C LYS A 273 -44.06 3.83 74.58
N LYS A 274 -44.80 3.07 73.77
CA LYS A 274 -46.28 3.05 73.82
C LYS A 274 -46.74 1.85 74.63
N LYS A 275 -47.56 2.09 75.66
CA LYS A 275 -48.29 1.02 76.37
C LYS A 275 -49.47 0.60 75.49
N VAL A 276 -49.40 -0.57 74.88
CA VAL A 276 -50.50 -1.13 74.08
C VAL A 276 -51.22 -2.15 74.95
N LYS A 277 -52.54 -2.00 75.11
CA LYS A 277 -53.40 -2.94 75.84
C LYS A 277 -53.58 -4.17 74.95
N VAL A 278 -53.07 -5.33 75.40
CA VAL A 278 -53.15 -6.58 74.64
C VAL A 278 -54.33 -7.44 75.10
N ASN A 279 -54.79 -7.27 76.35
CA ASN A 279 -55.99 -7.89 76.92
C ASN A 279 -56.53 -7.07 78.11
N ASP A 280 -57.69 -7.47 78.67
CA ASP A 280 -58.39 -6.74 79.74
C ASP A 280 -57.62 -6.51 81.04
N SER A 281 -56.47 -7.18 81.23
CA SER A 281 -55.61 -7.03 82.40
C SER A 281 -54.11 -6.89 82.12
N THR A 282 -53.65 -6.77 80.86
CA THR A 282 -52.21 -6.70 80.52
C THR A 282 -51.86 -5.60 79.52
N TYR A 283 -50.94 -4.72 79.93
CA TYR A 283 -50.30 -3.71 79.07
C TYR A 283 -48.89 -4.17 78.71
N VAL A 284 -48.56 -4.24 77.42
CA VAL A 284 -47.20 -4.50 76.95
C VAL A 284 -46.58 -3.20 76.49
N THR A 285 -45.37 -2.90 76.96
CA THR A 285 -44.61 -1.73 76.52
C THR A 285 -44.01 -2.04 75.15
N LYS A 286 -44.62 -1.54 74.08
CA LYS A 286 -44.09 -1.69 72.72
C LYS A 286 -43.20 -0.49 72.42
N ILE A 287 -41.90 -0.72 72.21
CA ILE A 287 -40.98 0.31 71.72
C ILE A 287 -41.26 0.47 70.23
N THR A 288 -41.78 1.63 69.84
CA THR A 288 -41.97 1.97 68.42
C THR A 288 -40.82 2.88 68.01
N GLU A 289 -40.06 2.44 67.01
CA GLU A 289 -38.95 3.21 66.45
C GLU A 289 -39.46 4.04 65.28
N ILE A 290 -39.42 5.37 65.43
CA ILE A 290 -39.73 6.31 64.36
C ILE A 290 -38.40 6.79 63.79
N LYS A 291 -38.17 6.51 62.50
CA LYS A 291 -36.97 6.93 61.78
C LYS A 291 -37.19 8.34 61.23
N HIS A 292 -36.39 9.28 61.71
CA HIS A 292 -36.35 10.64 61.18
C HIS A 292 -35.26 10.71 60.11
N PHE A 293 -35.64 11.09 58.90
CA PHE A 293 -34.72 11.25 57.77
C PHE A 293 -34.42 12.73 57.55
N LYS A 294 -33.22 13.03 57.11
CA LYS A 294 -32.80 14.35 56.67
C LYS A 294 -32.22 14.24 55.26
N THR A 295 -32.61 15.18 54.39
CA THR A 295 -32.00 15.33 53.08
C THR A 295 -30.63 15.99 53.24
N ILE A 296 -29.59 15.28 52.81
CA ILE A 296 -28.25 15.82 52.66
C ILE A 296 -27.99 16.14 51.19
N THR A 297 -27.23 17.19 50.94
CA THR A 297 -26.92 17.64 49.59
C THR A 297 -25.41 17.73 49.38
N ALA A 298 -24.99 17.46 48.15
CA ALA A 298 -23.65 17.70 47.68
C ALA A 298 -23.69 18.24 46.26
N THR A 299 -22.66 19.00 45.91
CA THR A 299 -22.55 19.65 44.61
C THR A 299 -21.27 19.20 43.94
N VAL A 300 -21.37 18.81 42.68
CA VAL A 300 -20.23 18.52 41.81
C VAL A 300 -20.16 19.63 40.78
N THR A 301 -19.06 20.38 40.81
CA THR A 301 -18.75 21.38 39.78
C THR A 301 -17.73 20.77 38.84
N THR A 302 -18.15 20.46 37.61
CA THR A 302 -17.24 19.97 36.56
C THR A 302 -16.71 21.16 35.78
N HIS A 303 -15.39 21.20 35.61
CA HIS A 303 -14.67 22.21 34.87
C HIS A 303 -14.07 21.59 33.62
N GLU A 304 -14.37 22.18 32.47
CA GLU A 304 -13.74 21.85 31.19
C GLU A 304 -12.85 23.01 30.78
N GLN A 305 -11.63 22.70 30.36
CA GLN A 305 -10.63 23.66 29.93
C GLN A 305 -10.08 23.25 28.57
N SER A 306 -9.88 24.21 27.68
CA SER A 306 -9.27 23.97 26.37
C SER A 306 -8.44 25.16 25.90
N LEU A 307 -7.40 24.86 25.13
CA LEU A 307 -6.55 25.83 24.44
C LEU A 307 -6.07 25.22 23.12
N GLY A 308 -6.38 25.87 22.01
CA GLY A 308 -5.92 25.51 20.67
C GLY A 308 -4.96 26.54 20.11
N VAL A 309 -3.99 26.06 19.33
CA VAL A 309 -3.12 26.92 18.52
C VAL A 309 -3.06 26.36 17.11
N THR A 310 -3.23 27.25 16.13
CA THR A 310 -3.03 26.95 14.72
C THR A 310 -1.81 27.69 14.20
N ALA A 311 -1.06 27.05 13.32
CA ALA A 311 0.06 27.63 12.60
C ALA A 311 -0.16 27.47 11.10
N THR A 312 0.01 28.57 10.38
CA THR A 312 -0.11 28.64 8.92
C THR A 312 1.24 28.97 8.34
N ALA A 313 1.63 28.28 7.26
CA ALA A 313 2.84 28.55 6.50
C ALA A 313 2.60 28.47 5.01
N LEU A 314 3.47 29.09 4.22
CA LEU A 314 3.50 29.01 2.77
C LEU A 314 4.60 28.06 2.35
N LEU A 315 4.24 27.04 1.58
CA LEU A 315 5.20 26.27 0.80
C LEU A 315 5.34 26.91 -0.57
N SER A 316 6.55 27.35 -0.92
CA SER A 316 6.87 27.89 -2.24
C SER A 316 7.91 27.00 -2.93
N VAL A 317 7.73 26.70 -4.21
CA VAL A 317 8.68 25.91 -5.00
C VAL A 317 9.24 26.71 -6.14
N TYR A 318 10.56 26.73 -6.27
CA TYR A 318 11.33 27.53 -7.20
C TYR A 318 12.19 26.64 -8.11
N LEU A 319 12.42 27.12 -9.33
CA LEU A 319 13.52 26.64 -10.15
C LEU A 319 14.87 27.08 -9.57
N PRO A 320 15.96 26.39 -9.91
CA PRO A 320 17.30 26.87 -9.58
C PRO A 320 17.51 28.28 -10.14
N ASN A 321 17.91 29.21 -9.27
CA ASN A 321 18.08 30.64 -9.58
C ASN A 321 16.80 31.39 -9.99
N GLY A 322 15.62 30.80 -9.79
CA GLY A 322 14.35 31.46 -10.08
C GLY A 322 13.90 32.38 -8.95
N GLU A 323 13.61 33.64 -9.26
CA GLU A 323 13.07 34.60 -8.27
C GLU A 323 11.56 34.41 -8.02
N ARG A 324 10.87 33.70 -8.91
CA ARG A 324 9.42 33.46 -8.84
C ARG A 324 9.13 32.01 -8.54
N ALA A 325 8.22 31.78 -7.59
CA ALA A 325 7.74 30.45 -7.28
C ALA A 325 6.94 29.90 -8.48
N GLU A 326 7.29 28.70 -8.95
CA GLU A 326 6.49 27.95 -9.92
C GLU A 326 5.18 27.45 -9.33
N TRP A 327 5.19 27.20 -8.02
CA TRP A 327 4.04 26.65 -7.32
C TRP A 327 4.07 27.06 -5.85
N GLN A 328 2.89 27.36 -5.31
CA GLN A 328 2.71 27.73 -3.92
C GLN A 328 1.51 26.99 -3.32
N GLN A 329 1.60 26.68 -2.03
CA GLN A 329 0.50 26.09 -1.27
C GLN A 329 0.56 26.52 0.20
N GLU A 330 -0.56 26.99 0.74
CA GLU A 330 -0.71 27.16 2.17
C GLU A 330 -0.76 25.80 2.89
N LEU A 331 -0.03 25.75 4.00
CA LEU A 331 0.07 24.63 4.92
C LEU A 331 -0.55 25.03 6.25
N TYR A 332 -1.28 24.11 6.85
CA TYR A 332 -1.91 24.31 8.15
C TYR A 332 -1.49 23.19 9.10
N ALA A 333 -1.20 23.56 10.34
CA ALA A 333 -1.00 22.67 11.45
C ALA A 333 -1.74 23.20 12.67
N GLU A 334 -2.24 22.29 13.50
CA GLU A 334 -2.96 22.61 14.73
C GLU A 334 -2.42 21.75 15.85
N GLU A 335 -2.42 22.31 17.06
CA GLU A 335 -2.13 21.61 18.29
C GLU A 335 -3.12 22.09 19.36
N SER A 336 -3.57 21.19 20.23
CA SER A 336 -4.58 21.54 21.22
C SER A 336 -4.34 20.82 22.53
N TRP A 337 -4.68 21.50 23.62
CA TRP A 337 -4.70 20.94 24.96
C TRP A 337 -6.11 21.02 25.52
N SER A 338 -6.51 19.98 26.26
CA SER A 338 -7.76 19.95 27.01
C SER A 338 -7.55 19.28 28.37
N ASN A 339 -8.33 19.73 29.36
CA ASN A 339 -8.37 19.15 30.69
C ASN A 339 -9.80 19.20 31.25
N GLU A 340 -10.20 18.15 31.93
CA GLU A 340 -11.49 18.04 32.60
C GLU A 340 -11.25 17.62 34.05
N TYR A 341 -11.81 18.36 35.00
CA TYR A 341 -11.72 18.02 36.41
C TYR A 341 -12.98 18.45 37.16
N SER A 342 -13.32 17.73 38.22
CA SER A 342 -14.52 17.99 39.02
C SER A 342 -14.16 18.29 40.47
N VAL A 343 -14.75 19.35 41.02
CA VAL A 343 -14.61 19.75 42.42
C VAL A 343 -15.93 19.49 43.14
N CYS A 344 -15.88 18.74 44.23
CA CYS A 344 -17.07 18.45 45.03
C CYS A 344 -17.12 19.27 46.31
N SER A 345 -18.33 19.69 46.69
CA SER A 345 -18.63 20.33 47.98
C SER A 345 -19.89 19.74 48.61
N GLY A 346 -20.10 19.93 49.91
CA GLY A 346 -21.25 19.39 50.66
C GLY A 346 -21.02 18.01 51.30
N ASP A 347 -22.10 17.28 51.56
CA ASP A 347 -22.05 15.98 52.27
C ASP A 347 -21.66 14.84 51.32
N ARG A 348 -20.44 14.30 51.49
CA ARG A 348 -19.90 13.22 50.65
C ARG A 348 -20.81 11.98 50.58
N ARG A 349 -21.70 11.76 51.55
CA ARG A 349 -22.63 10.62 51.54
C ARG A 349 -23.73 10.76 50.46
N ALA A 350 -23.97 11.98 49.97
CA ALA A 350 -24.88 12.27 48.86
C ALA A 350 -24.24 12.03 47.47
N LEU A 351 -22.90 11.92 47.39
CA LEU A 351 -22.17 11.74 46.13
C LEU A 351 -22.08 10.26 45.71
N HIS A 352 -22.07 10.03 44.39
CA HIS A 352 -21.72 8.73 43.82
C HIS A 352 -20.21 8.46 43.92
N ALA A 353 -19.82 7.19 43.81
CA ALA A 353 -18.40 6.83 43.71
C ALA A 353 -17.77 7.52 42.49
N PHE A 354 -16.58 8.11 42.67
CA PHE A 354 -15.83 8.84 41.64
C PHE A 354 -16.50 10.13 41.12
N ALA A 355 -17.50 10.67 41.82
CA ALA A 355 -18.10 11.97 41.46
C ALA A 355 -17.11 13.14 41.44
N CYS A 356 -15.96 12.99 42.12
CA CYS A 356 -14.86 13.94 42.10
C CYS A 356 -13.68 13.25 41.41
N SER A 357 -13.43 13.61 40.15
CA SER A 357 -12.38 13.03 39.32
C SER A 357 -11.54 14.10 38.67
N GLY A 358 -10.32 13.74 38.29
CA GLY A 358 -9.36 14.66 37.65
C GLY A 358 -8.65 15.58 38.63
N THR A 359 -7.75 16.38 38.10
CA THR A 359 -7.00 17.40 38.83
C THR A 359 -6.92 18.65 37.98
N TYR A 360 -7.02 19.82 38.61
CA TYR A 360 -6.70 21.06 37.91
C TYR A 360 -5.29 20.99 37.33
N GLN A 361 -5.17 21.32 36.04
CA GLN A 361 -3.90 21.44 35.35
C GLN A 361 -3.83 22.81 34.71
N PHE A 362 -2.66 23.44 34.81
CA PHE A 362 -2.41 24.66 34.05
C PHE A 362 -2.27 24.31 32.57
N PRO A 363 -2.91 25.07 31.65
CA PRO A 363 -2.68 24.87 30.23
C PRO A 363 -1.18 25.07 29.91
N PRO A 364 -0.63 24.31 28.95
CA PRO A 364 0.70 24.57 28.45
C PRO A 364 0.76 25.98 27.87
N SER A 365 1.95 26.59 27.88
CA SER A 365 2.10 27.92 27.27
C SER A 365 1.73 27.89 25.78
N THR A 366 1.11 28.96 25.29
CA THR A 366 0.80 29.12 23.86
C THR A 366 2.03 28.93 22.98
N ARG A 367 3.22 29.36 23.46
CA ARG A 367 4.49 29.14 22.76
C ARG A 367 4.83 27.65 22.63
N SER A 368 4.59 26.84 23.66
CA SER A 368 4.81 25.40 23.60
C SER A 368 3.92 24.73 22.57
N LEU A 369 2.61 25.03 22.58
CA LEU A 369 1.66 24.50 21.60
C LEU A 369 2.00 24.98 20.18
N LEU A 370 2.38 26.25 20.02
CA LEU A 370 2.82 26.80 18.74
C LEU A 370 4.05 26.06 18.22
N ASN A 371 5.07 25.83 19.05
CA ASN A 371 6.27 25.10 18.64
C ASN A 371 5.94 23.68 18.16
N GLN A 372 5.00 23.01 18.83
CA GLN A 372 4.52 21.68 18.42
C GLN A 372 3.79 21.76 17.06
N ALA A 373 2.87 22.70 16.87
CA ALA A 373 2.20 22.92 15.59
C ALA A 373 3.21 23.24 14.46
N LEU A 374 4.19 24.10 14.71
CA LEU A 374 5.25 24.45 13.75
C LEU A 374 6.08 23.23 13.34
N SER A 375 6.39 22.34 14.28
CA SER A 375 7.17 21.12 13.99
C SER A 375 6.49 20.16 13.02
N ALA A 376 5.15 20.24 12.90
CA ALA A 376 4.38 19.44 11.95
C ALA A 376 4.42 20.00 10.51
N LEU A 377 4.74 21.29 10.32
CA LEU A 377 4.68 21.94 9.01
C LEU A 377 5.64 21.34 7.98
N PRO A 378 6.92 21.02 8.28
CA PRO A 378 7.80 20.35 7.32
C PRO A 378 7.24 19.00 6.82
N TRP A 379 6.59 18.23 7.71
CA TRP A 379 5.95 16.97 7.30
C TRP A 379 4.77 17.21 6.35
N ARG A 380 3.97 18.26 6.59
CA ARG A 380 2.88 18.69 5.70
C ARG A 380 3.43 19.16 4.36
N ALA A 381 4.53 19.92 4.36
CA ALA A 381 5.22 20.39 3.16
C ALA A 381 5.70 19.22 2.30
N ARG A 382 6.42 18.26 2.91
CA ARG A 382 6.85 17.03 2.24
C ARG A 382 5.67 16.26 1.65
N SER A 383 4.58 16.14 2.41
CA SER A 383 3.36 15.45 1.95
C SER A 383 2.72 16.16 0.75
N ALA A 384 2.72 17.50 0.75
CA ALA A 384 2.26 18.30 -0.38
C ALA A 384 3.13 18.09 -1.64
N LEU A 385 4.46 18.11 -1.48
CA LEU A 385 5.41 17.81 -2.56
C LEU A 385 5.24 16.39 -3.12
N ILE A 386 5.04 15.39 -2.25
CA ILE A 386 4.75 14.01 -2.68
C ILE A 386 3.48 13.97 -3.53
N ARG A 387 2.39 14.62 -3.10
CA ARG A 387 1.14 14.65 -3.88
C ARG A 387 1.32 15.34 -5.23
N ARG A 388 2.14 16.38 -5.29
CA ARG A 388 2.37 17.17 -6.50
C ARG A 388 3.29 16.48 -7.51
N TYR A 389 4.45 16.02 -7.07
CA TYR A 389 5.55 15.62 -7.96
C TYR A 389 5.78 14.12 -8.07
N PHE A 390 5.17 13.30 -7.21
CA PHE A 390 5.34 11.86 -7.33
C PHE A 390 4.34 11.31 -8.35
N PRO A 391 4.72 10.29 -9.15
CA PRO A 391 3.79 9.64 -10.05
C PRO A 391 2.61 9.12 -9.25
N GLN A 392 1.43 9.67 -9.57
CA GLN A 392 0.18 9.19 -9.02
C GLN A 392 0.05 7.73 -9.40
N ARG A 393 -0.26 6.86 -8.42
CA ARG A 393 -0.57 5.48 -8.77
C ARG A 393 -1.73 5.54 -9.75
N PRO A 394 -1.69 4.85 -10.90
CA PRO A 394 -2.85 4.76 -11.76
C PRO A 394 -4.00 4.35 -10.86
N LYS A 395 -5.05 5.19 -10.77
CA LYS A 395 -6.26 4.82 -10.04
C LYS A 395 -6.60 3.45 -10.58
N ARG A 396 -6.69 2.43 -9.71
CA ARG A 396 -7.21 1.12 -10.08
C ARG A 396 -8.62 1.38 -10.62
N THR A 397 -8.72 1.65 -11.91
CA THR A 397 -9.97 1.52 -12.63
C THR A 397 -10.35 0.08 -12.34
N LYS A 398 -11.49 -0.11 -11.66
CA LYS A 398 -12.14 -1.41 -11.62
C LYS A 398 -12.51 -1.70 -13.07
N ALA A 399 -11.54 -2.17 -13.85
CA ALA A 399 -11.77 -2.79 -15.13
C ALA A 399 -12.60 -4.02 -14.79
N ARG A 400 -13.91 -3.81 -14.88
CA ARG A 400 -14.92 -4.85 -14.77
C ARG A 400 -14.55 -5.85 -15.86
N ASP A 401 -14.16 -7.05 -15.46
CA ASP A 401 -13.82 -8.17 -16.33
C ASP A 401 -14.95 -8.38 -17.34
N LYS A 402 -14.85 -7.73 -18.50
CA LYS A 402 -15.44 -8.24 -19.73
C LYS A 402 -14.39 -9.18 -20.30
N ALA A 403 -14.43 -10.40 -19.80
CA ALA A 403 -13.81 -11.53 -20.44
C ALA A 403 -14.19 -11.52 -21.91
N TRP A 404 -13.18 -11.57 -22.76
CA TRP A 404 -13.29 -11.85 -24.18
C TRP A 404 -13.99 -13.20 -24.32
N GLY A 405 -15.19 -13.17 -24.88
CA GLY A 405 -15.88 -14.32 -25.45
C GLY A 405 -15.49 -14.47 -26.91
#